data_AF-A0A3M1K0Q9-F1
#
_entry.id   AF-A0A3M1K0Q9-F1
#
_cell.length_a   1.000
_cell.length_b   1.000
_cell.length_c   1.000
_cell.angle_alpha   90.00
_cell.angle_beta   90.00
_cell.angle_gamma   90.00
#
_symmetry.space_group_name_H-M   'P 1'
#
loop_
_entity.id
_entity.type
_entity.pdbx_description
1 polymer ?
#
loop_
_entity_poly.entity_id
_entity_poly.type
_entity_poly.pdbx_seq_one_letter_code
_entity_poly.pdbx_strand_id
1 'polypeptide(L)'
;MIKRYATITLLCILSGGFLFGRTATAILDFDAINLPAGDAQALTERFRTEMQRLDTSRIFLDRARIKDVLAEQGLQEAFCTEEECAVEIGTLLGVQEIIVGSVAKVGATYT
;
A
#
# COMPACT_ATOMS: atom_id res chain seq x y z
N MET A 1 -18.86 17.95 -39.66
CA MET A 1 -18.65 17.12 -38.46
C MET A 1 -17.24 17.23 -37.88
N ILE A 2 -16.18 17.26 -38.71
CA ILE A 2 -14.76 17.35 -38.29
C ILE A 2 -14.44 18.55 -37.36
N LYS A 3 -15.03 19.73 -37.61
CA LYS A 3 -14.77 20.94 -36.80
C LYS A 3 -15.20 20.81 -35.33
N ARG A 4 -16.26 20.04 -35.04
CA ARG A 4 -16.78 19.82 -33.68
C ARG A 4 -15.88 18.88 -32.86
N TYR A 5 -15.31 17.87 -33.50
CA TYR A 5 -14.35 16.96 -32.86
C TYR A 5 -13.06 17.70 -32.48
N ALA A 6 -12.55 18.55 -33.39
CA ALA A 6 -11.37 19.36 -33.14
C ALA A 6 -11.54 20.37 -32.00
N THR A 7 -12.76 20.91 -31.79
CA THR A 7 -13.03 21.82 -30.67
C THR A 7 -13.08 21.08 -29.32
N ILE A 8 -13.59 19.85 -29.30
CA ILE A 8 -13.63 19.01 -28.08
C ILE A 8 -12.21 18.57 -27.69
N THR A 9 -11.37 18.17 -28.66
CA THR A 9 -9.98 17.78 -28.39
C THR A 9 -9.13 18.96 -27.89
N LEU A 10 -9.33 20.17 -28.43
CA LEU A 10 -8.63 21.39 -28.00
C LEU A 10 -9.01 21.82 -26.57
N LEU A 11 -10.26 21.57 -26.15
CA LEU A 11 -10.75 21.92 -24.81
C LEU A 11 -10.16 20.99 -23.73
N CYS A 12 -9.97 19.69 -24.01
CA CYS A 12 -9.32 18.75 -23.10
C CYS A 12 -7.83 19.02 -22.87
N ILE A 13 -7.14 19.56 -23.88
CA ILE A 13 -5.70 19.92 -23.79
C ILE A 13 -5.52 21.17 -22.91
N LEU A 14 -6.45 22.11 -22.94
CA LEU A 14 -6.42 23.32 -22.10
C LEU A 14 -6.77 23.04 -20.63
N SER A 15 -7.55 22.00 -20.34
CA SER A 15 -7.86 21.55 -18.98
C SER A 15 -6.84 20.55 -18.42
N GLY A 16 -5.73 20.30 -19.15
CA GLY A 16 -4.68 19.34 -18.81
C GLY A 16 -3.83 19.77 -17.61
N GLY A 17 -4.46 20.05 -16.47
CA GLY A 17 -3.80 19.95 -15.18
C GLY A 17 -3.51 18.47 -14.96
N PHE A 18 -2.24 18.09 -15.08
CA PHE A 18 -1.79 16.77 -14.63
C PHE A 18 -2.21 16.60 -13.17
N LEU A 19 -3.15 15.69 -12.91
CA LEU A 19 -3.42 15.17 -11.58
C LEU A 19 -2.22 14.29 -11.20
N PHE A 20 -1.13 14.90 -10.73
CA PHE A 20 -0.15 14.18 -9.92
C PHE A 20 -0.80 13.87 -8.57
N GLY A 21 -1.74 12.93 -8.58
CA GLY A 21 -2.37 12.39 -7.37
C GLY A 21 -1.34 11.56 -6.62
N ARG A 22 -1.27 11.73 -5.30
CA ARG A 22 -0.44 10.87 -4.46
C ARG A 22 -1.01 9.46 -4.46
N THR A 23 -0.16 8.46 -4.62
CA THR A 23 -0.57 7.05 -4.66
C THR A 23 -0.85 6.58 -3.23
N ALA A 24 -2.08 6.17 -2.93
CA ALA A 24 -2.40 5.56 -1.64
C ALA A 24 -1.82 4.14 -1.60
N THR A 25 -1.03 3.84 -0.58
CA THR A 25 -0.27 2.60 -0.43
C THR A 25 -0.51 2.00 0.94
N ALA A 26 -0.83 0.70 1.00
CA ALA A 26 -0.86 -0.05 2.26
C ALA A 26 0.42 -0.88 2.45
N ILE A 27 0.92 -0.95 3.67
CA ILE A 27 1.98 -1.89 4.08
C ILE A 27 1.34 -2.81 5.11
N LEU A 28 1.22 -4.11 4.78
CA LEU A 28 0.76 -5.12 5.74
C LEU A 28 1.88 -5.52 6.70
N ASP A 29 1.50 -6.06 7.85
CA ASP A 29 2.48 -6.63 8.79
C ASP A 29 3.26 -7.74 8.06
N PHE A 30 4.59 -7.63 8.04
CA PHE A 30 5.43 -8.63 7.39
C PHE A 30 5.34 -9.98 8.12
N ASP A 31 5.36 -11.06 7.34
CA ASP A 31 5.37 -12.41 7.87
C ASP A 31 6.67 -12.72 8.62
N ALA A 32 6.58 -13.50 9.69
CA ALA A 32 7.67 -13.71 10.62
C ALA A 32 8.35 -15.08 10.41
N ILE A 33 9.59 -15.08 9.92
CA ILE A 33 10.40 -16.28 9.71
C ILE A 33 11.50 -16.39 10.75
N ASN A 34 11.42 -17.38 11.65
CA ASN A 34 12.39 -17.61 12.74
C ASN A 34 12.53 -16.43 13.74
N LEU A 35 11.49 -15.62 13.91
CA LEU A 35 11.43 -14.56 14.91
C LEU A 35 9.99 -14.40 15.46
N PRO A 36 9.80 -13.76 16.63
CA PRO A 36 8.47 -13.45 17.15
C PRO A 36 7.68 -12.54 16.22
N ALA A 37 6.37 -12.77 16.08
CA ALA A 37 5.49 -11.90 15.29
C ALA A 37 5.52 -10.43 15.73
N GLY A 38 5.70 -10.16 17.04
CA GLY A 38 5.86 -8.80 17.56
C GLY A 38 7.12 -8.09 17.04
N ASP A 39 8.21 -8.82 16.83
CA ASP A 39 9.45 -8.27 16.28
C ASP A 39 9.27 -7.92 14.79
N ALA A 40 8.62 -8.80 14.02
CA ALA A 40 8.28 -8.53 12.62
C ALA A 40 7.34 -7.31 12.49
N GLN A 41 6.37 -7.17 13.39
CA GLN A 41 5.51 -5.97 13.46
C GLN A 41 6.31 -4.70 13.75
N ALA A 42 7.21 -4.72 14.73
CA ALA A 42 8.05 -3.57 15.06
C ALA A 42 8.96 -3.16 13.88
N LEU A 43 9.51 -4.15 13.16
CA LEU A 43 10.32 -3.91 11.96
C LEU A 43 9.48 -3.37 10.79
N THR A 44 8.25 -3.86 10.63
CA THR A 44 7.30 -3.32 9.65
C THR A 44 6.94 -1.86 9.95
N GLU A 45 6.70 -1.50 11.22
CA GLU A 45 6.45 -0.11 11.61
C GLU A 45 7.65 0.79 11.31
N ARG A 46 8.87 0.30 11.58
CA ARG A 46 10.10 1.01 11.25
C ARG A 46 10.23 1.22 9.75
N PHE A 47 9.94 0.19 8.95
CA PHE A 47 9.91 0.27 7.50
C PHE A 47 8.87 1.28 6.99
N ARG A 48 7.64 1.23 7.49
CA ARG A 48 6.57 2.19 7.14
C ARG A 48 7.00 3.63 7.42
N THR A 49 7.60 3.89 8.59
CA THR A 49 8.09 5.21 8.96
C THR A 49 9.18 5.70 8.01
N GLU A 50 10.13 4.85 7.64
CA GLU A 50 11.17 5.22 6.69
C GLU A 50 10.62 5.43 5.27
N MET A 51 9.66 4.62 4.83
CA MET A 51 8.99 4.80 3.54
C MET A 51 8.20 6.11 3.48
N GLN A 52 7.47 6.46 4.54
CA GLN A 52 6.80 7.76 4.68
C GLN A 52 7.79 8.93 4.62
N ARG A 53 9.02 8.74 5.12
CA ARG A 53 10.08 9.76 5.09
C ARG A 53 10.73 9.89 3.71
N LEU A 54 10.97 8.78 3.02
CA LEU A 54 11.70 8.73 1.76
C LEU A 54 10.82 9.02 0.54
N ASP A 55 9.55 8.61 0.59
CA ASP A 55 8.63 8.72 -0.54
C ASP A 55 7.42 9.60 -0.19
N THR A 56 7.52 10.87 -0.57
CA THR A 56 6.47 11.87 -0.38
C THR A 56 5.38 11.81 -1.47
N SER A 57 5.64 11.09 -2.57
CA SER A 57 4.68 10.89 -3.65
C SER A 57 3.56 9.91 -3.27
N ARG A 58 3.80 9.08 -2.25
CA ARG A 58 2.85 8.11 -1.71
C ARG A 58 2.15 8.61 -0.45
N ILE A 59 0.96 8.09 -0.18
CA ILE A 59 0.22 8.22 1.09
C ILE A 59 0.15 6.83 1.70
N PHE A 60 0.94 6.59 2.75
CA PHE A 60 0.90 5.32 3.46
C PHE A 60 -0.23 5.32 4.48
N LEU A 61 -1.04 4.25 4.48
CA LEU A 61 -2.08 4.06 5.48
C LEU A 61 -1.46 3.70 6.83
N ASP A 62 -2.04 4.24 7.91
CA ASP A 62 -1.70 3.87 9.27
C ASP A 62 -2.15 2.44 9.58
N ARG A 63 -1.35 1.72 10.38
CA ARG A 63 -1.66 0.34 10.77
C ARG A 63 -3.01 0.19 11.46
N ALA A 64 -3.39 1.15 12.30
CA ALA A 64 -4.69 1.14 12.98
C ALA A 64 -5.85 1.11 11.97
N ARG A 65 -5.79 1.98 10.95
CA ARG A 65 -6.79 2.03 9.88
C ARG A 65 -6.87 0.72 9.09
N ILE A 66 -5.72 0.09 8.81
CA ILE A 66 -5.69 -1.22 8.14
C ILE A 66 -6.40 -2.27 9.00
N LYS A 67 -6.09 -2.31 10.30
CA LYS A 67 -6.72 -3.25 11.23
C LYS A 67 -8.23 -3.06 11.37
N ASP A 68 -8.69 -1.81 11.45
CA ASP A 68 -10.12 -1.52 11.58
C ASP A 68 -10.90 -2.05 10.37
N VAL A 69 -10.42 -1.77 9.15
CA VAL A 69 -11.07 -2.23 7.92
C VAL A 69 -11.03 -3.77 7.80
N LEU A 70 -9.91 -4.41 8.14
CA LEU A 70 -9.83 -5.87 8.13
C LEU A 70 -10.73 -6.50 9.20
N ALA A 71 -10.85 -5.89 10.37
CA ALA A 71 -11.73 -6.37 11.44
C ALA A 71 -13.21 -6.30 11.04
N GLU A 72 -13.62 -5.24 10.33
CA GLU A 72 -14.98 -5.12 9.77
C GLU A 72 -15.33 -6.27 8.82
N GLN A 73 -14.35 -6.83 8.12
CA GLN A 73 -14.53 -7.97 7.22
C GLN A 73 -14.23 -9.34 7.86
N GLY A 74 -13.86 -9.37 9.14
CA GLY A 74 -13.50 -10.61 9.83
C GLY A 74 -12.12 -11.18 9.44
N LEU A 75 -11.23 -10.37 8.86
CA LEU A 75 -9.92 -10.76 8.31
C LEU A 75 -8.74 -10.44 9.26
N GLN A 76 -8.95 -10.48 10.58
CA GLN A 76 -8.03 -9.95 11.59
C GLN A 76 -6.63 -10.61 11.64
N GLU A 77 -6.46 -11.79 11.05
CA GLU A 77 -5.19 -12.54 11.01
C GLU A 77 -4.72 -12.84 9.58
N ALA A 78 -5.12 -12.04 8.59
CA ALA A 78 -4.70 -12.26 7.22
C ALA A 78 -3.20 -11.99 7.04
N PHE A 79 -2.38 -13.03 7.16
CA PHE A 79 -1.01 -13.06 6.67
C PHE A 79 -1.06 -13.24 5.14
N CYS A 80 -1.08 -12.12 4.41
CA CYS A 80 -1.00 -12.17 2.96
C CYS A 80 0.46 -12.07 2.52
N THR A 81 1.06 -13.22 2.19
CA THR A 81 2.35 -13.29 1.49
C THR A 81 2.19 -13.58 0.00
N GLU A 82 1.03 -14.11 -0.41
CA GLU A 82 0.67 -14.41 -1.79
C GLU A 82 0.08 -13.19 -2.51
N GLU A 83 0.35 -13.06 -3.81
CA GLU A 83 -0.11 -11.93 -4.63
C GLU A 83 -1.63 -11.80 -4.66
N GLU A 84 -2.36 -12.92 -4.76
CA GLU A 84 -3.83 -12.94 -4.82
C GLU A 84 -4.46 -12.34 -3.54
N CYS A 85 -3.95 -12.76 -2.39
CA CYS A 85 -4.37 -12.27 -1.07
C CYS A 85 -4.11 -10.76 -0.95
N ALA A 86 -2.95 -10.31 -1.42
CA ALA A 86 -2.59 -8.90 -1.38
C ALA A 86 -3.50 -8.04 -2.27
N VAL A 87 -3.87 -8.52 -3.47
CA VAL A 87 -4.77 -7.80 -4.39
C VAL A 87 -6.17 -7.65 -3.79
N GLU A 88 -6.70 -8.71 -3.15
CA GLU A 88 -8.00 -8.68 -2.48
C GLU A 88 -8.01 -7.67 -1.33
N ILE A 89 -6.99 -7.72 -0.45
CA ILE A 89 -6.86 -6.77 0.65
C ILE A 89 -6.66 -5.33 0.14
N GLY A 90 -5.87 -5.14 -0.91
CA GLY A 90 -5.64 -3.82 -1.50
C GLY A 90 -6.93 -3.20 -2.00
N THR A 91 -7.78 -4.01 -2.64
CA THR A 91 -9.11 -3.61 -3.10
C THR A 91 -10.00 -3.23 -1.92
N LEU A 92 -10.00 -4.04 -0.87
CA LEU A 92 -10.79 -3.79 0.33
C LEU A 92 -10.37 -2.49 1.05
N LEU A 93 -9.06 -2.22 1.12
CA LEU A 93 -8.50 -1.01 1.74
C LEU A 93 -8.66 0.25 0.87
N GLY A 94 -9.03 0.10 -0.40
CA GLY A 94 -9.14 1.19 -1.37
C GLY A 94 -7.79 1.83 -1.74
N VAL A 95 -6.71 1.05 -1.71
CA VAL A 95 -5.36 1.51 -2.05
C VAL A 95 -4.99 1.16 -3.48
N GLN A 96 -4.08 1.93 -4.08
CA GLN A 96 -3.58 1.65 -5.44
C GLN A 96 -2.40 0.69 -5.44
N GLU A 97 -1.65 0.66 -4.33
CA GLU A 97 -0.51 -0.22 -4.15
C GLU A 97 -0.60 -0.91 -2.78
N ILE A 98 -0.16 -2.16 -2.74
CA ILE A 98 0.00 -2.91 -1.50
C ILE A 98 1.42 -3.45 -1.44
N ILE A 99 2.03 -3.36 -0.26
CA ILE A 99 3.36 -3.89 0.02
C ILE A 99 3.18 -5.01 1.03
N VAL A 100 3.58 -6.20 0.61
CA VAL A 100 3.64 -7.43 1.41
C VAL A 100 5.07 -7.94 1.43
N GLY A 101 5.41 -8.73 2.44
CA GLY A 101 6.77 -9.23 2.60
C GLY A 101 6.91 -10.11 3.83
N SER A 102 8.13 -10.56 4.06
CA SER A 102 8.51 -11.31 5.25
C SER A 102 9.78 -10.72 5.84
N VAL A 103 9.96 -10.92 7.14
CA VAL A 103 11.20 -10.65 7.84
C VAL A 103 11.71 -11.97 8.41
N ALA A 104 12.98 -12.26 8.19
CA ALA A 104 13.64 -13.43 8.72
C ALA A 104 14.78 -13.06 9.67
N LYS A 105 14.97 -13.85 10.72
CA LYS A 105 16.18 -13.78 11.54
C LYS A 105 17.16 -14.88 11.13
N VAL A 106 18.35 -14.49 10.71
CA VAL A 106 19.45 -15.39 10.35
C VAL A 106 20.63 -15.12 11.28
N GLY A 107 20.84 -16.01 12.26
CA GLY A 107 21.84 -15.80 13.30
C GLY A 107 21.54 -14.57 14.16
N ALA A 108 22.35 -13.52 13.99
CA ALA A 108 22.21 -12.25 14.72
C ALA A 108 21.67 -11.09 13.85
N THR A 109 21.26 -11.37 12.61
CA THR A 109 20.84 -10.35 11.63
C THR A 109 19.39 -10.58 11.21
N TYR A 110 18.68 -9.48 10.91
CA TYR A 110 17.35 -9.48 10.32
C TYR A 110 17.45 -9.20 8.82
N THR A 111 16.72 -9.96 8.01
CA THR A 111 16.58 -9.78 6.56
C THR A 111 15.12 -9.77 6.16
#